data_AF-A0A956QE99-F1
#
_entry.id   AF-A0A956QE99-F1
#
_cell.length_a   1.000
_cell.length_b   1.000
_cell.length_c   1.000
_cell.angle_alpha   90.00
_cell.angle_beta   90.00
_cell.angle_gamma   90.00
#
_symmetry.space_group_name_H-M   'P 1'
#
loop_
_entity.id
_entity.type
_entity.pdbx_description
1 polymer ?
#
loop_
_entity_poly.entity_id
_entity_poly.type
_entity_poly.pdbx_seq_one_letter_code
_entity_poly.pdbx_strand_id
1 'polypeptide(L)'
;MIPLAFYTIEAQFVFLFPLVLDGTPTPVKDSLAMTRRAGGTIQVLATIVPISWVMLFGGFAGQGFLRCWCVGCLAVVLWYEDVLDS
;
A
#
# COMPACT_ATOMS: atom_id res chain seq x y z
N MET A 1 -8.98 20.90 2.90
CA MET A 1 -8.97 19.76 3.86
C MET A 1 -9.47 18.43 3.28
N ILE A 2 -10.02 18.38 2.06
CA ILE A 2 -10.52 17.14 1.42
C ILE A 2 -9.41 16.13 1.02
N PRO A 3 -8.22 16.55 0.52
CA PRO A 3 -7.19 15.60 0.06
C PRO A 3 -6.66 14.71 1.19
N LEU A 4 -6.47 15.30 2.37
CA LEU A 4 -5.91 14.58 3.51
C LEU A 4 -6.86 13.47 3.99
N ALA A 5 -8.17 13.77 4.04
CA ALA A 5 -9.20 12.80 4.39
C ALA A 5 -9.26 11.64 3.37
N PHE A 6 -9.18 11.96 2.09
CA PHE A 6 -9.15 10.96 1.01
C PHE A 6 -7.95 10.02 1.15
N TYR A 7 -6.74 10.58 1.34
CA TYR A 7 -5.53 9.78 1.55
C TYR A 7 -5.57 8.93 2.82
N THR A 8 -6.12 9.46 3.91
CA THR A 8 -6.27 8.68 5.14
C THR A 8 -7.26 7.52 4.99
N ILE A 9 -8.28 7.65 4.14
CA ILE A 9 -9.22 6.56 3.86
C ILE A 9 -8.56 5.52 2.95
N GLU A 10 -7.94 5.95 1.84
CA GLU A 10 -7.27 5.04 0.91
C GLU A 10 -6.12 4.26 1.56
N ALA A 11 -5.37 4.89 2.46
CA ALA A 11 -4.31 4.23 3.22
C ALA A 11 -4.81 3.01 4.00
N GLN A 12 -6.08 2.99 4.44
CA GLN A 12 -6.66 1.85 5.16
C GLN A 12 -7.00 0.67 4.25
N PHE A 13 -7.00 0.87 2.93
CA PHE A 13 -7.30 -0.15 1.93
C PHE A 13 -6.05 -0.61 1.18
N VAL A 14 -4.84 -0.16 1.53
CA VAL A 14 -3.64 -0.56 0.79
C VAL A 14 -3.36 -2.06 0.87
N PHE A 15 -3.71 -2.68 2.00
CA PHE A 15 -3.55 -4.13 2.21
C PHE A 15 -4.71 -4.94 1.67
N LEU A 16 -5.76 -4.31 1.13
CA LEU A 16 -6.92 -5.01 0.60
C LEU A 16 -6.53 -5.93 -0.56
N PHE A 17 -5.63 -5.46 -1.44
CA PHE A 17 -5.15 -6.26 -2.57
C PHE A 17 -4.41 -7.54 -2.12
N PRO A 18 -3.35 -7.48 -1.28
CA PRO A 18 -2.67 -8.69 -0.80
C PRO A 18 -3.58 -9.59 0.05
N LEU A 19 -4.46 -9.04 0.90
CA LEU A 19 -5.40 -9.85 1.68
C LEU A 19 -6.45 -10.58 0.84
N VAL A 20 -6.82 -10.02 -0.31
CA VAL A 20 -7.68 -10.70 -1.29
C VAL A 20 -6.91 -11.83 -1.99
N LEU A 21 -5.62 -11.63 -2.28
CA LEU A 21 -4.77 -12.69 -2.82
C LEU A 21 -4.60 -13.85 -1.83
N ASP A 22 -4.52 -13.56 -0.53
CA ASP A 22 -4.46 -14.56 0.54
C ASP A 22 -5.78 -15.28 0.80
N GLY A 23 -6.87 -14.89 0.13
CA GLY A 23 -8.16 -15.57 0.23
C GLY A 23 -8.87 -15.37 1.57
N THR A 24 -8.52 -14.33 2.31
CA THR A 24 -9.09 -14.04 3.64
C THR A 24 -10.61 -13.84 3.56
N PRO A 25 -11.42 -14.38 4.49
CA PRO A 25 -12.88 -14.23 4.45
C PRO A 25 -13.36 -12.80 4.77
N THR A 26 -12.54 -11.95 5.40
CA THR A 26 -12.91 -10.58 5.81
C THR A 26 -11.88 -9.50 5.45
N PRO A 27 -11.50 -9.36 4.16
CA PRO A 27 -10.32 -8.61 3.73
C PRO A 27 -10.37 -7.12 4.11
N VAL A 28 -11.56 -6.51 4.18
CA VAL A 28 -11.72 -5.10 4.58
C VAL A 28 -11.40 -4.89 6.07
N LYS A 29 -11.90 -5.78 6.94
CA LYS A 29 -11.67 -5.68 8.39
C LYS A 29 -10.21 -5.99 8.71
N ASP A 30 -9.64 -6.95 8.01
CA ASP A 30 -8.25 -7.38 8.20
C ASP A 30 -7.29 -6.31 7.71
N SER A 31 -7.60 -5.61 6.62
CA SER A 31 -6.83 -4.45 6.13
C SER A 31 -6.82 -3.30 7.14
N LEU A 32 -7.97 -3.01 7.76
CA LEU A 32 -8.10 -2.01 8.82
C LEU A 32 -7.29 -2.40 10.08
N ALA A 33 -7.33 -3.68 10.46
CA ALA A 33 -6.57 -4.19 11.59
C ALA A 33 -5.05 -4.15 11.33
N MET A 34 -4.61 -4.55 10.13
CA MET A 34 -3.19 -4.48 9.73
C MET A 34 -2.69 -3.05 9.62
N THR A 35 -3.50 -2.12 9.10
CA THR A 35 -3.14 -0.69 9.07
C THR A 35 -2.87 -0.15 10.48
N ARG A 36 -3.62 -0.61 11.49
CA ARG A 36 -3.36 -0.27 12.90
C ARG A 36 -2.12 -0.95 13.45
N ARG A 37 -1.87 -2.22 13.09
CA ARG A 37 -0.67 -2.96 13.50
C ARG A 37 0.62 -2.39 12.90
N ALA A 38 0.57 -1.93 11.66
CA ALA A 38 1.68 -1.30 10.93
C ALA A 38 2.07 0.10 11.47
N GLY A 39 1.62 0.48 12.67
CA GLY A 39 1.91 1.77 13.30
C GLY A 39 0.90 2.89 13.00
N GLY A 40 -0.24 2.54 12.38
CA GLY A 40 -1.33 3.47 12.11
C GLY A 40 -1.19 4.25 10.80
N THR A 41 -2.18 5.10 10.52
CA THR A 41 -2.35 5.74 9.21
C THR A 41 -1.17 6.61 8.77
N ILE A 42 -0.46 7.25 9.70
CA ILE A 42 0.68 8.13 9.38
C ILE A 42 1.88 7.32 8.86
N GLN A 43 2.18 6.18 9.50
CA GLN A 43 3.33 5.35 9.15
C GLN A 43 3.09 4.59 7.83
N VAL A 44 1.84 4.16 7.64
CA VAL A 44 1.33 3.60 6.39
C VAL A 44 1.44 4.61 5.25
N LEU A 45 1.00 5.86 5.46
CA LEU A 45 1.16 6.94 4.47
C LEU A 45 2.63 7.25 4.19
N ALA A 46 3.49 7.29 5.21
CA ALA A 46 4.92 7.52 5.03
C ALA A 46 5.60 6.46 4.16
N THR A 47 5.06 5.24 4.13
CA THR A 47 5.57 4.13 3.31
C THR A 47 4.97 4.11 1.91
N ILE A 48 3.66 4.35 1.78
CA ILE A 48 2.95 4.30 0.50
C ILE A 48 3.28 5.50 -0.38
N VAL A 49 3.36 6.71 0.18
CA VAL A 49 3.63 7.95 -0.59
C VAL A 49 4.89 7.82 -1.47
N PRO A 50 6.05 7.37 -0.97
CA PRO A 50 7.23 7.17 -1.81
C PRO A 50 7.05 6.04 -2.84
N ILE A 51 6.32 4.96 -2.51
CA ILE A 51 6.01 3.89 -3.48
C ILE A 51 5.14 4.44 -4.63
N SER A 52 4.08 5.17 -4.31
CA SER A 52 3.21 5.82 -5.30
C SER A 52 3.97 6.84 -6.14
N TRP A 53 4.92 7.56 -5.54
CA TRP A 53 5.80 8.48 -6.28
C TRP A 53 6.64 7.74 -7.34
N VAL A 54 7.21 6.59 -6.98
CA VAL A 54 7.95 5.74 -7.93
C VAL A 54 7.03 5.19 -9.02
N MET A 55 5.80 4.80 -8.70
CA MET A 55 4.83 4.31 -9.69
C MET A 55 4.43 5.41 -10.69
N LEU A 56 4.21 6.64 -10.21
CA LEU A 56 3.78 7.77 -11.04
C LEU A 56 4.92 8.37 -11.87
N PHE A 57 6.10 8.56 -11.26
CA PHE A 57 7.22 9.27 -11.88
C PHE A 57 8.32 8.36 -12.42
N GLY A 58 8.35 7.07 -12.05
CA GLY A 58 9.35 6.13 -12.54
C GLY A 58 9.30 5.92 -14.06
N GLY A 59 8.11 6.08 -14.67
CA GLY A 59 7.95 6.08 -16.13
C GLY A 59 8.66 7.25 -16.83
N PHE A 60 8.75 8.41 -16.18
CA PHE A 60 9.44 9.59 -16.74
C PHE A 60 10.97 9.44 -16.76
N ALA A 61 11.53 8.54 -15.97
CA ALA A 61 12.96 8.24 -15.95
C ALA A 61 13.40 7.24 -17.05
N GLY A 62 12.51 6.88 -18.00
CA GLY A 62 12.82 5.96 -19.09
C GLY A 62 12.90 4.48 -18.69
N GLN A 63 12.53 4.15 -17.45
CA GLN A 63 12.55 2.77 -16.90
C GLN A 63 11.28 1.95 -17.26
N GLY A 64 10.28 2.59 -17.88
CA GLY A 64 9.02 1.98 -18.30
C GLY A 64 7.93 2.04 -17.22
N PHE A 65 6.79 2.66 -17.53
CA PHE A 65 5.67 2.87 -16.60
C PHE A 65 5.16 1.56 -15.98
N LEU A 66 4.91 0.53 -16.80
CA LEU A 66 4.48 -0.79 -16.31
C LEU A 66 5.48 -1.42 -15.35
N ARG A 67 6.78 -1.28 -15.61
CA ARG A 67 7.81 -1.86 -14.75
C ARG A 67 7.80 -1.18 -13.38
N CYS A 68 7.75 0.14 -13.34
CA CYS A 68 7.65 0.90 -12.08
C CYS A 68 6.34 0.59 -11.33
N TRP A 69 5.25 0.38 -12.06
CA TRP A 69 3.98 -0.07 -11.49
C TRP A 69 4.09 -1.46 -10.85
N CYS A 70 4.65 -2.45 -11.57
CA CYS A 70 4.86 -3.79 -11.04
C CYS A 70 5.80 -3.80 -9.82
N VAL A 71 6.87 -2.99 -9.84
CA VAL A 71 7.77 -2.83 -8.70
C VAL A 71 7.05 -2.23 -7.49
N GLY A 72 6.19 -1.23 -7.70
CA GLY A 72 5.37 -0.67 -6.62
C GLY A 72 4.40 -1.69 -6.03
N CYS A 73 3.71 -2.47 -6.87
CA CYS A 73 2.85 -3.55 -6.40
C CYS A 73 3.63 -4.61 -5.61
N LEU A 74 4.82 -5.00 -6.09
CA LEU A 74 5.69 -5.95 -5.41
C LEU A 74 6.17 -5.40 -4.05
N ALA A 75 6.52 -4.12 -3.98
CA ALA A 75 6.92 -3.47 -2.73
C ALA A 75 5.81 -3.49 -1.69
N VAL A 76 4.55 -3.29 -2.09
CA VAL A 76 3.39 -3.39 -1.18
C VAL A 76 3.19 -4.83 -0.69
N VAL A 77 3.38 -5.83 -1.55
CA VAL A 77 3.27 -7.25 -1.15
C VAL A 77 4.39 -7.63 -0.18
N LEU A 78 5.65 -7.24 -0.45
CA LEU A 78 6.77 -7.51 0.45
C LEU A 78 6.59 -6.82 1.81
N TRP A 79 6.06 -5.60 1.81
CA TRP A 79 5.76 -4.91 3.06
C TRP A 79 4.61 -5.55 3.82
N TYR A 80 3.60 -6.10 3.12
CA TYR A 80 2.54 -6.89 3.74
C TYR A 80 3.10 -8.13 4.44
N GLU A 81 4.01 -8.87 3.80
CA GLU A 81 4.68 -10.05 4.40
C GLU A 81 5.47 -9.66 5.65
N ASP A 82 6.25 -8.57 5.60
CA ASP A 82 7.03 -8.05 6.75
C ASP A 82 6.13 -7.67 7.94
N VAL A 83 4.98 -7.06 7.68
CA VAL A 83 3.98 -6.72 8.70
C VAL A 83 3.24 -7.96 9.23
N LEU A 84 3.16 -9.03 8.45
CA LEU A 84 2.54 -10.29 8.87
C LEU A 84 3.46 -11.11 9.80
N ASP A 85 4.78 -11.09 9.53
CA ASP A 85 5.82 -11.79 10.31
C ASP A 85 6.27 -11.04 11.58
N SER A 86 5.86 -9.78 11.76
CA SER A 86 6.17 -8.91 12.92
C SER A 86 5.16 -9.02 14.07
#